data_AF-A0A6I1HW42-F1
#
_entry.id   AF-A0A6I1HW42-F1
#
_cell.length_a   1.000
_cell.length_b   1.000
_cell.length_c   1.000
_cell.angle_alpha   90.00
_cell.angle_beta   90.00
_cell.angle_gamma   90.00
#
_symmetry.space_group_name_H-M   'P 1'
#
loop_
_entity.id
_entity.type
_entity.pdbx_description
1 polymer ?
#
loop_
_entity_poly.entity_id
_entity_poly.type
_entity_poly.pdbx_seq_one_letter_code
_entity_poly.pdbx_strand_id
1 'polypeptide(L)'
;MGYVNKPFAIAGQTVDKIPGFTETCTKAMNGVVGLVNDASQWSVRPSAILKELSEISRRDITQLEQVQLLDLQTIDRAIGWLDTKYEGIALVEGAAAGGTAVINPLVALAAIPADMVALLAMNLRAIGEYGSYCGFDMSSQEERLFSLNILALASSTTDGGKQAALSHLVKIAQEVAKKKTWEQLEKSVFVQAVLSIAKALSINLTKAKLANVIPIAGAAISGGFNAYYTDKVCKAAFYLYRERLLAIKSDAQAIEVTVAPARSDVWSAEESGG
;
A
#
# COMPACT_ATOMS: atom_id res chain seq x y z
N MET A 1 20.03 -10.39 -5.06
CA MET A 1 19.02 -9.59 -4.34
C MET A 1 18.46 -10.37 -3.14
N GLY A 2 19.22 -10.52 -2.04
CA GLY A 2 18.83 -11.40 -0.91
C GLY A 2 18.64 -10.72 0.45
N TYR A 3 18.84 -9.40 0.55
CA TYR A 3 18.99 -8.73 1.85
C TYR A 3 17.92 -7.67 2.19
N VAL A 4 17.02 -7.36 1.26
CA VAL A 4 16.09 -6.22 1.44
C VAL A 4 14.80 -6.63 2.17
N ASN A 5 14.34 -7.89 2.10
CA ASN A 5 13.06 -8.31 2.70
C ASN A 5 13.18 -8.88 4.13
N LYS A 6 14.32 -8.74 4.81
CA LYS A 6 14.59 -9.39 6.10
C LYS A 6 13.48 -9.26 7.15
N PRO A 7 12.90 -8.09 7.46
CA PRO A 7 11.87 -8.00 8.52
C PRO A 7 10.59 -8.76 8.18
N PHE A 8 10.24 -8.84 6.90
CA PHE A 8 9.08 -9.57 6.39
C PHE A 8 9.36 -11.07 6.18
N ALA A 9 10.59 -11.43 5.83
CA ALA A 9 11.01 -12.81 5.58
C ALA A 9 11.37 -13.58 6.86
N ILE A 10 11.77 -12.89 7.93
CA ILE A 10 12.07 -13.50 9.26
C ILE A 10 10.78 -13.92 9.99
N ALA A 11 9.61 -13.52 9.50
CA ALA A 11 8.32 -13.96 10.01
C ALA A 11 8.01 -15.43 9.63
N GLY A 12 8.61 -16.38 10.34
CA GLY A 12 8.30 -17.81 10.25
C GLY A 12 7.00 -18.20 10.96
N GLN A 13 6.59 -19.47 10.80
CA GLN A 13 5.42 -20.13 11.43
C GLN A 13 5.37 -20.04 12.98
N THR A 14 6.46 -19.60 13.62
CA THR A 14 6.56 -19.44 15.07
C THR A 14 5.70 -18.28 15.61
N VAL A 15 5.43 -17.25 14.79
CA VAL A 15 4.63 -16.08 15.21
C VAL A 15 3.14 -16.42 15.36
N ASP A 16 2.64 -17.35 14.54
CA ASP A 16 1.23 -17.77 14.55
C ASP A 16 0.84 -18.49 15.86
N LYS A 17 1.84 -18.94 16.64
CA LYS A 17 1.65 -19.65 17.91
C LYS A 17 1.61 -18.70 19.12
N ILE A 18 1.80 -17.40 18.94
CA ILE A 18 1.76 -16.44 20.05
C ILE A 18 0.30 -16.25 20.50
N PRO A 19 -0.01 -16.43 21.80
CA PRO A 19 -1.36 -16.18 22.32
C PRO A 19 -1.84 -14.76 21.99
N GLY A 20 -3.06 -14.63 21.45
CA GLY A 20 -3.63 -13.34 21.04
C GLY A 20 -3.28 -12.88 19.62
N PHE A 21 -2.49 -13.65 18.85
CA PHE A 21 -2.17 -13.34 17.46
C PHE A 21 -3.42 -13.20 16.58
N THR A 22 -4.32 -14.19 16.59
CA THR A 22 -5.55 -14.16 15.79
C THR A 22 -6.48 -13.01 16.16
N GLU A 23 -6.57 -12.69 17.45
CA GLU A 23 -7.35 -11.54 17.93
C GLU A 23 -6.76 -10.21 17.43
N THR A 24 -5.43 -10.10 17.48
CA THR A 24 -4.70 -8.94 16.98
C THR A 24 -4.91 -8.77 15.47
N CYS A 25 -4.77 -9.84 14.68
CA CYS A 25 -5.05 -9.85 13.25
C CYS A 25 -6.49 -9.44 12.93
N THR A 26 -7.47 -9.88 13.74
CA THR A 26 -8.88 -9.49 13.57
C THR A 26 -9.10 -8.00 13.88
N LYS A 27 -8.54 -7.49 14.98
CA LYS A 27 -8.60 -6.06 15.34
C LYS A 27 -7.94 -5.19 14.27
N ALA A 28 -6.76 -5.61 13.82
CA ALA A 28 -6.02 -5.01 12.73
C ALA A 28 -6.87 -4.98 11.44
N MET A 29 -7.46 -6.11 11.04
CA MET A 29 -8.33 -6.20 9.86
C MET A 29 -9.53 -5.25 9.95
N ASN A 30 -10.22 -5.21 11.09
CA ASN A 30 -11.33 -4.29 11.32
C ASN A 30 -10.89 -2.82 11.23
N GLY A 31 -9.69 -2.51 11.73
CA GLY A 31 -9.08 -1.19 11.57
C GLY A 31 -8.84 -0.82 10.11
N VAL A 32 -8.32 -1.73 9.28
CA VAL A 32 -8.14 -1.52 7.84
C VAL A 32 -9.48 -1.28 7.15
N VAL A 33 -10.49 -2.10 7.45
CA VAL A 33 -11.86 -1.90 6.91
C VAL A 33 -12.42 -0.54 7.33
N GLY A 34 -12.16 -0.13 8.58
CA GLY A 34 -12.49 1.21 9.09
C GLY A 34 -11.85 2.33 8.27
N LEU A 35 -10.55 2.22 7.98
CA LEU A 35 -9.82 3.20 7.13
C LEU A 35 -10.40 3.28 5.73
N VAL A 36 -10.76 2.15 5.12
CA VAL A 36 -11.34 2.14 3.78
C VAL A 36 -12.68 2.86 3.74
N ASN A 37 -13.48 2.70 4.79
CA ASN A 37 -14.78 3.36 4.92
C ASN A 37 -14.67 4.84 5.31
N ASP A 38 -13.55 5.28 5.89
CA ASP A 38 -13.31 6.67 6.24
C ASP A 38 -12.98 7.50 4.99
N ALA A 39 -13.95 8.27 4.52
CA ALA A 39 -13.81 9.14 3.36
C ALA A 39 -12.69 10.19 3.50
N SER A 40 -12.31 10.56 4.73
CA SER A 40 -11.25 11.54 4.95
C SER A 40 -9.86 11.01 4.55
N GLN A 41 -9.66 9.69 4.60
CA GLN A 41 -8.39 9.05 4.20
C GLN A 41 -8.13 9.16 2.70
N TRP A 42 -9.20 9.26 1.91
CA TRP A 42 -9.14 9.34 0.45
C TRP A 42 -9.11 10.78 -0.07
N SER A 43 -9.25 11.76 0.81
CA SER A 43 -9.19 13.18 0.45
C SER A 43 -7.74 13.65 0.35
N VAL A 44 -7.24 13.70 -0.88
CA VAL A 44 -6.09 14.51 -1.26
C VAL A 44 -6.59 15.92 -1.60
N ARG A 45 -5.73 16.94 -1.59
CA ARG A 45 -6.07 18.29 -2.06
C ARG A 45 -5.55 18.47 -3.49
N PRO A 46 -6.33 18.14 -4.54
CA PRO A 46 -5.82 18.16 -5.90
C PRO A 46 -5.42 19.57 -6.31
N SER A 47 -6.12 20.60 -5.85
CA SER A 47 -5.81 22.00 -6.14
C SER A 47 -4.40 22.43 -5.73
N ALA A 48 -3.87 21.93 -4.60
CA ALA A 48 -2.51 22.25 -4.19
C ALA A 48 -1.48 21.58 -5.10
N ILE A 49 -1.74 20.33 -5.48
CA ILE A 49 -0.89 19.55 -6.38
C ILE A 49 -0.90 20.13 -7.80
N LEU A 50 -2.08 20.49 -8.31
CA LEU A 50 -2.24 21.10 -9.63
C LEU A 50 -1.58 22.48 -9.68
N LYS A 51 -1.62 23.24 -8.57
CA LYS A 51 -0.88 24.50 -8.45
C LYS A 51 0.64 24.27 -8.51
N GLU A 52 1.17 23.31 -7.75
CA GLU A 52 2.60 22.96 -7.80
C GLU A 52 3.03 22.50 -9.20
N LEU A 53 2.24 21.64 -9.84
CA LEU A 53 2.46 21.22 -11.23
C LEU A 53 2.41 22.39 -12.20
N SER A 54 1.53 23.37 -11.99
CA SER A 54 1.45 24.58 -12.81
C SER A 54 2.72 25.42 -12.68
N GLU A 55 3.22 25.59 -11.46
CA GLU A 55 4.45 26.32 -11.16
C GLU A 55 5.69 25.64 -11.79
N ILE A 56 5.81 24.31 -11.65
CA ILE A 56 6.95 23.55 -12.21
C ILE A 56 6.89 23.52 -13.75
N SER A 57 5.71 23.29 -14.33
CA SER A 57 5.54 23.15 -15.78
C SER A 57 5.46 24.48 -16.54
N ARG A 58 5.25 25.59 -15.83
CA ARG A 58 4.92 26.92 -16.41
C ARG A 58 3.70 26.87 -17.34
N ARG A 59 2.74 26.00 -17.04
CA ARG A 59 1.45 25.86 -17.74
C ARG A 59 0.34 25.97 -16.71
N ASP A 60 -0.81 26.51 -17.10
CA ASP A 60 -1.97 26.56 -16.21
C ASP A 60 -2.67 25.19 -16.20
N ILE A 61 -2.50 24.45 -15.09
CA ILE A 61 -3.10 23.14 -14.86
C ILE A 61 -4.18 23.31 -13.80
N THR A 62 -5.43 23.21 -14.22
CA THR A 62 -6.62 23.38 -13.37
C THR A 62 -7.42 22.09 -13.20
N GLN A 63 -7.15 21.09 -14.05
CA GLN A 63 -7.83 19.79 -14.06
C GLN A 63 -6.84 18.62 -14.09
N LEU A 64 -7.22 17.48 -13.50
CA LEU A 64 -6.37 16.29 -13.41
C LEU A 64 -6.05 15.69 -14.79
N GLU A 65 -6.98 15.79 -15.74
CA GLU A 65 -6.84 15.27 -17.10
C GLU A 65 -5.70 15.98 -17.86
N GLN A 66 -5.44 17.25 -17.53
CA GLN A 66 -4.36 18.03 -18.15
C GLN A 66 -2.98 17.54 -17.73
N VAL A 67 -2.85 16.79 -16.65
CA VAL A 67 -1.58 16.18 -16.21
C VAL A 67 -1.04 15.22 -17.28
N GLN A 68 -1.93 14.57 -18.06
CA GLN A 68 -1.53 13.70 -19.17
C GLN A 68 -0.78 14.43 -20.29
N LEU A 69 -0.93 15.76 -20.38
CA LEU A 69 -0.26 16.60 -21.37
C LEU A 69 1.13 17.07 -20.92
N LEU A 70 1.49 16.86 -19.65
CA LEU A 70 2.80 17.21 -19.11
C LEU A 70 3.83 16.16 -19.50
N ASP A 71 5.10 16.56 -19.65
CA ASP A 71 6.18 15.58 -19.77
C ASP A 71 6.35 14.78 -18.47
N LEU A 72 6.75 13.52 -18.59
CA LEU A 72 6.96 12.65 -17.42
C LEU A 72 8.04 13.20 -16.50
N GLN A 73 9.07 13.86 -17.04
CA GLN A 73 10.15 14.45 -16.25
C GLN A 73 9.64 15.55 -15.29
N THR A 74 8.62 16.30 -15.70
CA THR A 74 7.98 17.32 -14.87
C THR A 74 7.29 16.67 -13.67
N ILE A 75 6.60 15.55 -13.91
CA ILE A 75 5.91 14.79 -12.87
C ILE A 75 6.94 14.11 -11.95
N ASP A 76 7.95 13.46 -12.51
CA ASP A 76 9.05 12.81 -11.78
C ASP A 76 9.77 13.82 -10.86
N ARG A 77 9.94 15.07 -11.30
CA ARG A 77 10.50 16.15 -10.49
C ARG A 77 9.58 16.56 -9.33
N ALA A 78 8.28 16.61 -9.55
CA ALA A 78 7.31 16.98 -8.52
C ALA A 78 7.18 15.88 -7.43
N ILE A 79 7.24 14.61 -7.82
CA ILE A 79 7.08 13.48 -6.89
C ILE A 79 8.39 12.99 -6.26
N GLY A 80 9.55 13.40 -6.79
CA GLY A 80 10.86 12.87 -6.42
C GLY A 80 11.26 13.06 -4.95
N TRP A 81 10.58 13.95 -4.21
CA TRP A 81 10.84 14.20 -2.79
C TRP A 81 9.85 13.50 -1.85
N LEU A 82 8.77 12.90 -2.38
CA LEU A 82 7.71 12.30 -1.57
C LEU A 82 8.19 11.09 -0.76
N ASP A 83 9.08 10.27 -1.32
CA ASP A 83 9.65 9.10 -0.62
C ASP A 83 10.37 9.57 0.67
N THR A 84 11.24 10.58 0.53
CA THR A 84 11.96 11.19 1.66
C THR A 84 11.03 11.84 2.68
N LYS A 85 9.95 12.51 2.23
CA LYS A 85 8.94 13.11 3.11
C LYS A 85 8.28 12.05 3.99
N TYR A 86 7.75 10.99 3.38
CA TYR A 86 6.98 9.98 4.10
C TYR A 86 7.87 9.02 4.88
N GLU A 87 9.06 8.69 4.40
CA GLU A 87 10.07 7.97 5.17
C GLU A 87 10.45 8.76 6.43
N GLY A 88 10.67 10.07 6.31
CA GLY A 88 10.98 10.94 7.45
C GLY A 88 9.86 10.97 8.50
N ILE A 89 8.61 11.09 8.07
CA ILE A 89 7.44 11.01 8.97
C ILE A 89 7.40 9.64 9.66
N ALA A 90 7.56 8.56 8.90
CA ALA A 90 7.51 7.20 9.42
C ALA A 90 8.66 6.87 10.40
N LEU A 91 9.85 7.46 10.18
CA LEU A 91 10.98 7.37 11.11
C LEU A 91 10.68 8.06 12.44
N VAL A 92 10.09 9.26 12.41
CA VAL A 92 9.73 10.01 13.62
C VAL A 92 8.64 9.28 14.42
N GLU A 93 7.61 8.78 13.75
CA GLU A 93 6.54 8.00 14.40
C GLU A 93 7.06 6.67 14.95
N GLY A 94 7.94 5.97 14.21
CA GLY A 94 8.57 4.73 14.65
C GLY A 94 9.51 4.91 15.85
N ALA A 95 10.23 6.02 15.93
CA ALA A 95 11.10 6.35 17.05
C ALA A 95 10.31 6.61 18.35
N ALA A 96 9.14 7.22 18.26
CA ALA A 96 8.26 7.46 19.41
C ALA A 96 7.67 6.15 20.00
N ALA A 97 7.41 5.15 19.14
CA ALA A 97 6.90 3.84 19.56
C ALA A 97 8.00 2.86 20.02
N GLY A 98 9.26 3.10 19.65
CA GLY A 98 10.37 2.16 19.83
C GLY A 98 10.88 1.96 21.26
N GLY A 99 10.48 2.80 22.22
CA GLY A 99 10.98 2.76 23.61
C GLY A 99 10.29 1.76 24.54
N THR A 100 9.10 1.25 24.20
CA THR A 100 8.25 0.47 25.13
C THR A 100 7.94 -0.96 24.67
N ALA A 101 8.29 -1.33 23.44
CA ALA A 101 7.98 -2.64 22.87
C ALA A 101 8.94 -3.77 23.29
N VAL A 102 10.07 -3.46 23.94
CA VAL A 102 11.09 -4.44 24.36
C VAL A 102 10.76 -5.18 25.66
N ILE A 103 9.62 -4.90 26.29
CA ILE A 103 9.36 -5.32 27.68
C ILE A 103 8.43 -6.56 27.75
N ASN A 104 7.48 -6.75 26.82
CA ASN A 104 6.56 -7.91 26.81
C ASN A 104 5.85 -8.13 25.44
N PRO A 105 5.89 -9.33 24.84
CA PRO A 105 5.17 -9.65 23.59
C PRO A 105 3.65 -9.41 23.63
N LEU A 106 3.00 -9.58 24.79
CA LEU A 106 1.56 -9.33 24.95
C LEU A 106 1.23 -7.83 24.93
N VAL A 107 2.13 -6.98 25.44
CA VAL A 107 1.98 -5.51 25.37
C VAL A 107 2.23 -5.04 23.93
N ALA A 108 3.17 -5.66 23.21
CA ALA A 108 3.40 -5.38 21.80
C ALA A 108 2.17 -5.73 20.93
N LEU A 109 1.53 -6.90 21.16
CA LEU A 109 0.30 -7.29 20.46
C LEU A 109 -0.84 -6.27 20.64
N ALA A 110 -0.98 -5.68 21.82
CA ALA A 110 -2.03 -4.70 22.09
C ALA A 110 -1.86 -3.38 21.31
N ALA A 111 -0.61 -3.00 21.00
CA ALA A 111 -0.30 -1.76 20.28
C ALA A 111 -0.37 -1.92 18.74
N ILE A 112 -0.14 -3.13 18.22
CA ILE A 112 -0.07 -3.40 16.78
C ILE A 112 -1.29 -2.90 16.00
N PRO A 113 -2.55 -3.12 16.42
CA PRO A 113 -3.69 -2.72 15.60
C PRO A 113 -3.75 -1.22 15.36
N ALA A 114 -3.53 -0.41 16.41
CA ALA A 114 -3.58 1.05 16.32
C ALA A 114 -2.40 1.61 15.49
N ASP A 115 -1.19 1.12 15.74
CA ASP A 115 0.02 1.50 15.01
C ASP A 115 -0.08 1.12 13.52
N MET A 116 -0.63 -0.06 13.21
CA MET A 116 -0.88 -0.47 11.83
C MET A 116 -1.92 0.43 11.14
N VAL A 117 -2.99 0.82 11.82
CA VAL A 117 -3.99 1.74 11.27
C VAL A 117 -3.36 3.10 10.96
N ALA A 118 -2.56 3.66 11.87
CA ALA A 118 -1.84 4.91 11.63
C ALA A 118 -0.86 4.81 10.45
N LEU A 119 -0.07 3.72 10.41
CA LEU A 119 0.88 3.45 9.34
C LEU A 119 0.18 3.33 7.97
N LEU A 120 -0.93 2.61 7.90
CA LEU A 120 -1.69 2.43 6.66
C LEU A 120 -2.39 3.72 6.23
N ALA A 121 -2.94 4.49 7.16
CA ALA A 121 -3.52 5.81 6.87
C ALA A 121 -2.48 6.77 6.25
N MET A 122 -1.28 6.84 6.84
CA MET A 122 -0.18 7.62 6.29
C MET A 122 0.21 7.15 4.88
N ASN A 123 0.35 5.85 4.70
CA ASN A 123 0.73 5.27 3.42
C ASN A 123 -0.35 5.44 2.34
N LEU A 124 -1.64 5.38 2.70
CA LEU A 124 -2.74 5.76 1.80
C LEU A 124 -2.64 7.22 1.37
N ARG A 125 -2.24 8.12 2.29
CA ARG A 125 -2.00 9.52 1.96
C ARG A 125 -0.82 9.69 1.00
N ALA A 126 0.26 8.93 1.19
CA ALA A 126 1.41 8.92 0.27
C ALA A 126 1.00 8.45 -1.13
N ILE A 127 0.31 7.31 -1.21
CA ILE A 127 -0.23 6.77 -2.47
C ILE A 127 -1.14 7.79 -3.15
N GLY A 128 -2.00 8.48 -2.38
CA GLY A 128 -2.90 9.50 -2.90
C GLY A 128 -2.18 10.71 -3.50
N GLU A 129 -1.08 11.16 -2.89
CA GLU A 129 -0.25 12.21 -3.50
C GLU A 129 0.38 11.72 -4.81
N TYR A 130 1.00 10.53 -4.84
CA TYR A 130 1.56 9.97 -6.09
C TYR A 130 0.51 9.85 -7.20
N GLY A 131 -0.66 9.29 -6.91
CA GLY A 131 -1.74 9.17 -7.88
C GLY A 131 -2.24 10.53 -8.38
N SER A 132 -2.41 11.50 -7.48
CA SER A 132 -2.85 12.85 -7.85
C SER A 132 -1.82 13.59 -8.70
N TYR A 133 -0.52 13.47 -8.40
CA TYR A 133 0.56 14.02 -9.24
C TYR A 133 0.61 13.39 -10.63
N CYS A 134 0.15 12.15 -10.77
CA CYS A 134 0.01 11.49 -12.07
C CYS A 134 -1.36 11.72 -12.73
N GLY A 135 -2.24 12.53 -12.13
CA GLY A 135 -3.54 12.91 -12.71
C GLY A 135 -4.68 11.93 -12.45
N PHE A 136 -4.57 11.07 -11.43
CA PHE A 136 -5.62 10.13 -11.04
C PHE A 136 -6.53 10.69 -9.95
N ASP A 137 -7.84 10.47 -10.08
CA ASP A 137 -8.84 10.86 -9.07
C ASP A 137 -8.92 9.84 -7.94
N MET A 138 -8.22 10.13 -6.84
CA MET A 138 -8.15 9.27 -5.66
C MET A 138 -9.47 9.09 -4.92
N SER A 139 -10.52 9.86 -5.27
CA SER A 139 -11.84 9.73 -4.66
C SER A 139 -12.64 8.53 -5.21
N SER A 140 -12.26 8.03 -6.39
CA SER A 140 -12.96 6.97 -7.13
C SER A 140 -12.80 5.58 -6.49
N GLN A 141 -13.78 4.68 -6.65
CA GLN A 141 -13.71 3.34 -6.03
C GLN A 141 -12.55 2.51 -6.58
N GLU A 142 -12.21 2.72 -7.84
CA GLU A 142 -11.13 2.04 -8.55
C GLU A 142 -9.79 2.44 -7.97
N GLU A 143 -9.56 3.73 -7.75
CA GLU A 143 -8.32 4.23 -7.17
C GLU A 143 -8.18 3.83 -5.70
N ARG A 144 -9.29 3.70 -4.97
CA ARG A 144 -9.28 3.13 -3.61
C ARG A 144 -8.81 1.69 -3.64
N LEU A 145 -9.38 0.87 -4.52
CA LEU A 145 -8.99 -0.53 -4.64
C LEU A 145 -7.56 -0.69 -5.15
N PHE A 146 -7.12 0.17 -6.07
CA PHE A 146 -5.75 0.22 -6.58
C PHE A 146 -4.77 0.52 -5.44
N SER A 147 -5.05 1.54 -4.64
CA SER A 147 -4.25 1.93 -3.47
C SER A 147 -4.13 0.79 -2.45
N LEU A 148 -5.22 0.08 -2.16
CA LEU A 148 -5.20 -1.06 -1.27
C LEU A 148 -4.32 -2.20 -1.80
N ASN A 149 -4.33 -2.44 -3.10
CA ASN A 149 -3.44 -3.45 -3.70
C ASN A 149 -1.97 -3.01 -3.72
N ILE A 150 -1.66 -1.72 -3.78
CA ILE A 150 -0.29 -1.21 -3.57
C ILE A 150 0.19 -1.56 -2.16
N LEU A 151 -0.63 -1.32 -1.14
CA LEU A 151 -0.30 -1.70 0.25
C LEU A 151 -0.12 -3.21 0.37
N ALA A 152 -1.01 -3.99 -0.24
CA ALA A 152 -0.94 -5.45 -0.22
C ALA A 152 0.35 -5.97 -0.88
N LEU A 153 0.74 -5.38 -2.01
CA LEU A 153 1.97 -5.67 -2.71
C LEU A 153 3.19 -5.36 -1.83
N ALA A 154 3.23 -4.18 -1.20
CA ALA A 154 4.32 -3.77 -0.31
C ALA A 154 4.42 -4.66 0.95
N SER A 155 3.30 -5.18 1.42
CA SER A 155 3.22 -6.08 2.58
C SER A 155 3.50 -7.55 2.25
N SER A 156 3.52 -7.93 0.97
CA SER A 156 3.60 -9.34 0.56
C SER A 156 5.01 -9.90 0.68
N THR A 157 5.14 -10.99 1.42
CA THR A 157 6.43 -11.63 1.73
C THR A 157 6.73 -12.81 0.80
N THR A 158 5.68 -13.45 0.26
CA THR A 158 5.75 -14.58 -0.67
C THR A 158 5.56 -14.13 -2.11
N ASP A 159 6.12 -14.89 -3.06
CA ASP A 159 5.95 -14.58 -4.47
C ASP A 159 4.51 -14.79 -4.94
N GLY A 160 3.79 -15.77 -4.37
CA GLY A 160 2.35 -15.93 -4.60
C GLY A 160 1.51 -14.73 -4.15
N GLY A 161 1.81 -14.16 -2.97
CA GLY A 161 1.13 -12.96 -2.47
C GLY A 161 1.39 -11.73 -3.36
N LYS A 162 2.63 -11.55 -3.80
CA LYS A 162 2.98 -10.48 -4.75
C LYS A 162 2.28 -10.65 -6.09
N GLN A 163 2.25 -11.88 -6.63
CA GLN A 163 1.56 -12.18 -7.88
C GLN A 163 0.05 -11.92 -7.78
N ALA A 164 -0.59 -12.30 -6.66
CA ALA A 164 -1.99 -12.00 -6.42
C ALA A 164 -2.25 -10.48 -6.42
N ALA A 165 -1.47 -9.72 -5.65
CA ALA A 165 -1.59 -8.26 -5.60
C ALA A 165 -1.36 -7.61 -6.98
N LEU A 166 -0.33 -8.03 -7.71
CA LEU A 166 -0.06 -7.56 -9.08
C LEU A 166 -1.20 -7.89 -10.03
N SER A 167 -1.77 -9.09 -9.98
CA SER A 167 -2.88 -9.48 -10.85
C SER A 167 -4.13 -8.61 -10.65
N HIS A 168 -4.42 -8.23 -9.40
CA HIS A 168 -5.50 -7.30 -9.09
C HIS A 168 -5.19 -5.89 -9.63
N LEU A 169 -3.96 -5.39 -9.44
CA LEU A 169 -3.55 -4.09 -9.99
C LEU A 169 -3.70 -4.04 -11.51
N VAL A 170 -3.27 -5.10 -12.21
CA VAL A 170 -3.41 -5.23 -13.67
C VAL A 170 -4.88 -5.21 -14.07
N LYS A 171 -5.73 -6.00 -13.40
CA LYS A 171 -7.16 -6.05 -13.71
C LYS A 171 -7.82 -4.68 -13.54
N ILE A 172 -7.55 -4.00 -12.42
CA ILE A 172 -8.08 -2.66 -12.15
C ILE A 172 -7.67 -1.69 -13.25
N ALA A 173 -6.38 -1.65 -13.58
CA ALA A 173 -5.88 -0.72 -14.57
C ALA A 173 -6.40 -1.03 -16.00
N GLN A 174 -6.63 -2.30 -16.36
CA GLN A 174 -7.31 -2.67 -17.61
C GLN A 174 -8.78 -2.24 -17.66
N GLU A 175 -9.50 -2.39 -16.56
CA GLU A 175 -10.91 -2.01 -16.47
C GLU A 175 -11.09 -0.49 -16.54
N VAL A 176 -10.17 0.28 -15.92
CA VAL A 176 -10.05 1.74 -16.09
C VAL A 176 -9.77 2.11 -17.55
N ALA A 177 -8.77 1.47 -18.18
CA ALA A 177 -8.43 1.75 -19.59
C ALA A 177 -9.59 1.46 -20.55
N LYS A 178 -10.40 0.44 -20.26
CA LYS A 178 -11.59 0.08 -21.05
C LYS A 178 -12.79 1.00 -20.80
N LYS A 179 -12.66 2.03 -19.95
CA LYS A 179 -13.75 2.93 -19.52
C LYS A 179 -15.00 2.17 -19.10
N LYS A 180 -14.84 0.95 -18.56
CA LYS A 180 -15.98 0.19 -18.06
C LYS A 180 -16.54 0.95 -16.87
N THR A 181 -17.87 1.04 -16.78
CA THR A 181 -18.56 1.70 -15.68
C THR A 181 -18.35 0.86 -14.42
N TRP A 182 -17.34 1.23 -13.65
CA TRP A 182 -17.08 0.70 -12.31
C TRP A 182 -18.17 1.05 -11.31
N GLU A 183 -19.00 2.04 -11.64
CA GLU A 183 -20.29 2.31 -10.97
C GLU A 183 -21.19 1.06 -10.89
N GLN A 184 -20.99 0.07 -11.79
CA GLN A 184 -21.71 -1.20 -11.81
C GLN A 184 -20.98 -2.34 -11.09
N LEU A 185 -19.78 -2.12 -10.55
CA LEU A 185 -19.13 -3.13 -9.73
C LEU A 185 -20.08 -3.44 -8.56
N GLU A 186 -20.53 -4.69 -8.47
CA GLU A 186 -21.45 -5.04 -7.40
C GLU A 186 -20.80 -4.70 -6.06
N LYS A 187 -21.55 -4.00 -5.20
CA LYS A 187 -21.09 -3.61 -3.87
C LYS A 187 -20.52 -4.82 -3.10
N SER A 188 -21.08 -6.01 -3.33
CA SER A 188 -20.60 -7.30 -2.81
C SER A 188 -19.16 -7.59 -3.23
N VAL A 189 -18.84 -7.47 -4.53
CA VAL A 189 -17.52 -7.76 -5.12
C VAL A 189 -16.47 -6.78 -4.60
N PHE A 190 -16.80 -5.48 -4.54
CA PHE A 190 -15.90 -4.48 -3.97
C PHE A 190 -15.59 -4.79 -2.50
N VAL A 191 -16.63 -5.04 -1.70
CA VAL A 191 -16.47 -5.36 -0.27
C VAL A 191 -15.64 -6.63 -0.09
N GLN A 192 -15.86 -7.68 -0.89
CA GLN A 192 -15.07 -8.90 -0.82
C GLN A 192 -13.60 -8.67 -1.15
N ALA A 193 -13.31 -7.84 -2.15
CA ALA A 193 -11.93 -7.49 -2.51
C ALA A 193 -11.25 -6.72 -1.36
N VAL A 194 -11.94 -5.73 -0.79
CA VAL A 194 -11.46 -4.98 0.39
C VAL A 194 -11.20 -5.91 1.56
N LEU A 195 -12.13 -6.81 1.89
CA LEU A 195 -11.97 -7.76 3.00
C LEU A 195 -10.78 -8.71 2.79
N SER A 196 -10.61 -9.21 1.56
CA SER A 196 -9.49 -10.10 1.22
C SER A 196 -8.15 -9.39 1.36
N ILE A 197 -8.06 -8.13 0.88
CA ILE A 197 -6.86 -7.31 1.02
C ILE A 197 -6.62 -6.93 2.49
N ALA A 198 -7.66 -6.57 3.24
CA ALA A 198 -7.55 -6.25 4.66
C ALA A 198 -7.03 -7.44 5.48
N LYS A 199 -7.49 -8.65 5.16
CA LYS A 199 -6.98 -9.90 5.75
C LYS A 199 -5.51 -10.13 5.38
N ALA A 200 -5.11 -9.86 4.14
CA ALA A 200 -3.72 -9.91 3.70
C ALA A 200 -2.80 -9.01 4.51
N LEU A 201 -3.18 -7.74 4.57
CA LEU A 201 -2.45 -6.69 5.26
C LEU A 201 -2.34 -7.01 6.74
N SER A 202 -3.45 -7.36 7.39
CA SER A 202 -3.46 -7.59 8.83
C SER A 202 -2.55 -8.76 9.22
N ILE A 203 -2.57 -9.87 8.47
CA ILE A 203 -1.72 -11.02 8.75
C ILE A 203 -0.25 -10.68 8.50
N ASN A 204 0.10 -10.16 7.31
CA ASN A 204 1.49 -9.94 6.92
C ASN A 204 2.16 -8.86 7.77
N LEU A 205 1.46 -7.77 8.09
CA LEU A 205 1.99 -6.68 8.90
C LEU A 205 2.08 -7.07 10.38
N THR A 206 1.09 -7.80 10.93
CA THR A 206 1.18 -8.30 12.31
C THR A 206 2.37 -9.25 12.45
N LYS A 207 2.55 -10.16 11.48
CA LYS A 207 3.71 -11.06 11.41
C LYS A 207 5.03 -10.29 11.40
N ALA A 208 5.16 -9.29 10.54
CA ALA A 208 6.38 -8.50 10.43
C ALA A 208 6.65 -7.64 11.67
N LYS A 209 5.62 -7.04 12.28
CA LYS A 209 5.75 -6.28 13.53
C LYS A 209 6.15 -7.17 14.71
N LEU A 210 5.65 -8.40 14.78
CA LEU A 210 6.03 -9.36 15.83
C LEU A 210 7.41 -9.96 15.62
N ALA A 211 7.88 -10.09 14.38
CA ALA A 211 9.27 -10.50 14.11
C ALA A 211 10.29 -9.56 14.76
N ASN A 212 9.96 -8.26 14.91
CA ASN A 212 10.79 -7.26 15.59
C ASN A 212 10.85 -7.44 17.12
N VAL A 213 9.94 -8.24 17.71
CA VAL A 213 9.87 -8.52 19.15
C VAL A 213 10.67 -9.79 19.51
N ILE A 214 11.03 -10.62 18.52
CA ILE A 214 11.80 -11.84 18.74
C ILE A 214 13.28 -11.45 18.99
N PRO A 215 13.89 -11.81 20.13
CA PRO A 215 15.26 -11.39 20.50
C PRO A 215 16.36 -11.77 19.50
N ILE A 216 16.10 -12.76 18.65
CA ILE A 216 17.02 -13.24 17.60
C ILE A 216 17.18 -12.20 16.47
N ALA A 217 16.18 -11.33 16.25
CA ALA A 217 16.24 -10.19 15.33
C ALA A 217 16.60 -8.91 16.11
N GLY A 218 17.83 -8.86 16.63
CA GLY A 218 18.26 -7.90 17.65
C GLY A 218 18.08 -6.40 17.32
N ALA A 219 17.78 -5.64 18.39
CA ALA A 219 18.20 -4.29 18.80
C ALA A 219 18.26 -3.11 17.81
N ALA A 220 17.99 -3.26 16.51
CA ALA A 220 18.14 -2.18 15.52
C ALA A 220 16.86 -1.82 14.74
N ILE A 221 15.73 -2.49 14.97
CA ILE A 221 14.59 -2.49 14.02
C ILE A 221 13.28 -1.88 14.58
N SER A 222 13.19 -1.50 15.86
CA SER A 222 11.91 -1.01 16.41
C SER A 222 11.38 0.28 15.76
N GLY A 223 12.26 1.16 15.26
CA GLY A 223 11.85 2.36 14.49
C GLY A 223 11.97 2.22 12.95
N GLY A 224 12.76 1.25 12.46
CA GLY A 224 13.08 1.13 11.03
C GLY A 224 12.00 0.43 10.21
N PHE A 225 11.11 -0.35 10.83
CA PHE A 225 10.07 -1.09 10.08
C PHE A 225 9.07 -0.16 9.40
N ASN A 226 8.55 0.84 10.10
CA ASN A 226 7.57 1.77 9.53
C ASN A 226 8.18 2.52 8.35
N ALA A 227 9.42 3.03 8.51
CA ALA A 227 10.17 3.68 7.43
C ALA A 227 10.42 2.74 6.24
N TYR A 228 10.89 1.52 6.50
CA TYR A 228 11.11 0.50 5.47
C TYR A 228 9.83 0.16 4.70
N TYR A 229 8.71 -0.05 5.41
CA TYR A 229 7.43 -0.35 4.79
C TYR A 229 6.94 0.83 3.95
N THR A 230 7.08 2.05 4.47
CA THR A 230 6.70 3.28 3.76
C THR A 230 7.54 3.49 2.50
N ASP A 231 8.86 3.24 2.53
CA ASP A 231 9.74 3.25 1.35
C ASP A 231 9.24 2.26 0.28
N LYS A 232 8.83 1.05 0.68
CA LYS A 232 8.27 0.06 -0.25
C LYS A 232 6.97 0.53 -0.88
N VAL A 233 6.08 1.13 -0.09
CA VAL A 233 4.82 1.68 -0.59
C VAL A 233 5.07 2.84 -1.54
N CYS A 234 5.94 3.79 -1.18
CA CYS A 234 6.26 4.96 -2.00
C CYS A 234 6.88 4.54 -3.34
N LYS A 235 7.81 3.59 -3.33
CA LYS A 235 8.38 3.03 -4.58
C LYS A 235 7.33 2.33 -5.42
N ALA A 236 6.49 1.49 -4.81
CA ALA A 236 5.42 0.81 -5.54
C ALA A 236 4.44 1.82 -6.17
N ALA A 237 4.01 2.84 -5.43
CA ALA A 237 3.15 3.91 -5.92
C ALA A 237 3.82 4.71 -7.04
N PHE A 238 5.09 5.10 -6.87
CA PHE A 238 5.90 5.79 -7.87
C PHE A 238 5.91 5.03 -9.20
N TYR A 239 6.28 3.74 -9.20
CA TYR A 239 6.37 2.97 -10.44
C TYR A 239 4.99 2.70 -11.06
N LEU A 240 4.02 2.25 -10.27
CA LEU A 240 2.73 1.81 -10.79
C LEU A 240 1.90 2.95 -11.37
N TYR A 241 1.88 4.13 -10.73
CA TYR A 241 1.17 5.29 -11.29
C TYR A 241 1.85 5.85 -12.53
N ARG A 242 3.18 5.85 -12.55
CA ARG A 242 3.97 6.28 -13.70
C ARG A 242 3.77 5.37 -14.91
N GLU A 243 3.75 4.06 -14.69
CA GLU A 243 3.42 3.07 -15.73
C GLU A 243 2.01 3.27 -16.28
N ARG A 244 1.01 3.46 -15.42
CA ARG A 244 -0.38 3.72 -15.85
C ARG A 244 -0.49 5.00 -16.67
N LEU A 245 0.18 6.08 -16.25
CA LEU A 245 0.20 7.33 -17.00
C LEU A 245 0.87 7.15 -18.37
N LEU A 246 1.97 6.42 -18.44
CA LEU A 246 2.68 6.11 -19.68
C LEU A 246 1.83 5.27 -20.64
N ALA A 247 1.10 4.29 -20.12
CA ALA A 247 0.18 3.48 -20.90
C ALA A 247 -0.91 4.37 -21.55
N ILE A 248 -1.54 5.27 -20.78
CA ILE A 248 -2.53 6.22 -21.28
C ILE A 248 -1.94 7.13 -22.37
N LYS A 249 -0.74 7.68 -22.15
CA LYS A 249 -0.06 8.57 -23.10
C LYS A 249 0.29 7.90 -24.44
N SER A 250 0.61 6.62 -24.40
CA SER A 250 1.11 5.88 -25.57
C SER A 250 0.00 5.29 -26.43
N ASP A 251 -1.28 5.53 -26.08
CA ASP A 251 -2.47 4.77 -26.56
C ASP A 251 -2.27 3.25 -26.49
N ALA A 252 -1.31 2.83 -25.67
CA ALA A 252 -0.95 1.46 -25.51
C ALA A 252 -1.76 0.96 -24.32
N GLN A 253 -2.45 -0.15 -24.50
CA GLN A 253 -2.86 -1.00 -23.38
C GLN A 253 -1.62 -1.63 -22.68
N ALA A 254 -0.47 -0.96 -22.69
CA ALA A 254 0.82 -1.40 -22.20
C ALA A 254 0.86 -1.34 -20.67
N ILE A 255 0.03 -2.16 -20.06
CA ILE A 255 0.55 -3.00 -19.00
C ILE A 255 0.97 -4.27 -19.73
N GLU A 256 2.25 -4.36 -20.11
CA GLU A 256 2.76 -5.59 -20.71
C GLU A 256 2.69 -6.69 -19.63
N VAL A 257 1.72 -7.58 -19.79
CA VAL A 257 1.36 -8.61 -18.82
C VAL A 257 2.35 -9.77 -18.93
N THR A 258 3.35 -9.80 -18.06
CA THR A 258 4.11 -11.04 -17.78
C THR A 258 3.50 -11.84 -16.62
N VAL A 259 2.46 -11.32 -15.95
CA VAL A 259 1.82 -11.98 -14.80
C VAL A 259 0.44 -12.50 -15.19
N ALA A 260 0.30 -13.82 -15.33
CA ALA A 260 -0.99 -14.46 -15.53
C ALA A 260 -1.98 -14.07 -14.40
N PRO A 261 -3.28 -13.87 -14.71
CA PRO A 261 -4.26 -13.53 -13.68
C PRO A 261 -4.27 -14.61 -12.58
N ALA A 262 -4.19 -14.18 -11.31
CA ALA A 262 -4.22 -15.11 -10.19
C ALA A 262 -5.56 -15.84 -10.17
N ARG A 263 -5.52 -17.14 -9.88
CA ARG A 263 -6.71 -17.92 -9.57
C ARG A 263 -7.33 -17.35 -8.28
N SER A 264 -8.66 -17.33 -8.20
CA SER A 264 -9.42 -16.79 -7.06
C SER A 264 -9.20 -17.56 -5.74
N ASP A 265 -8.48 -18.67 -5.78
CA ASP A 265 -8.15 -19.57 -4.68
C ASP A 265 -6.81 -19.24 -4.00
N VAL A 266 -6.01 -18.32 -4.53
CA VAL A 266 -4.68 -17.98 -3.97
C VAL A 266 -4.78 -17.38 -2.56
N TRP A 267 -5.94 -16.83 -2.19
CA TRP A 267 -6.25 -16.37 -0.83
C TRP A 267 -6.91 -17.42 0.08
N SER A 268 -7.19 -18.60 -0.47
CA SER A 268 -7.98 -19.67 0.16
C SER A 268 -7.18 -20.95 0.42
N ALA A 269 -5.93 -21.04 0.00
CA ALA A 269 -5.14 -22.26 0.21
C ALA A 269 -4.45 -22.25 1.58
N GLU A 270 -5.03 -23.02 2.47
CA GLU A 270 -4.35 -23.77 3.51
C GLU A 270 -2.98 -24.29 3.02
N GLU A 271 -1.91 -23.88 3.68
CA GLU A 271 -0.74 -24.74 3.89
C GLU A 271 -0.51 -24.85 5.40
N SER A 272 -1.51 -25.41 6.08
CA SER A 272 -1.31 -26.20 7.28
C SER A 272 -1.28 -27.67 6.86
N GLY A 273 -0.11 -28.21 6.54
CA GLY A 273 0.03 -29.64 6.22
C GLY A 273 1.29 -29.98 5.46
N GLY A 274 2.38 -30.21 6.21
CA GLY A 274 3.68 -30.68 5.74
C GLY A 274 4.71 -30.57 6.85
#